data_AF-A0A401TKF8-F1
#
_entry.id   AF-A0A401TKF8-F1
#
_cell.length_a   1.000
_cell.length_b   1.000
_cell.length_c   1.000
_cell.angle_alpha   90.00
_cell.angle_beta   90.00
_cell.angle_gamma   90.00
#
_symmetry.space_group_name_H-M   'P 1'
#
loop_
_entity.id
_entity.type
_entity.pdbx_description
1 polymer ?
#
loop_
_entity_poly.entity_id
_entity_poly.type
_entity_poly.pdbx_seq_one_letter_code
_entity_poly.pdbx_strand_id
1 'polypeptide(L)'
;GKGVWSDWSDWGLCHPPCGEGSSRSRSRVCEPVYPKYPGLRGILKQVNVSFSGYPIIECDELEGEHETLQEYRPCQHVPPCD
;
A
#
# COMPACT_ATOMS: atom_id res chain seq x y z
N GLY A 1 2.34 -16.78 3.76
CA GLY A 1 1.56 -16.36 4.96
C GLY A 1 0.27 -15.73 4.50
N LYS A 2 -0.80 -15.68 5.32
CA LYS A 2 -2.06 -15.08 4.87
C LYS A 2 -1.98 -13.55 4.91
N GLY A 3 -2.28 -12.90 3.78
CA GLY A 3 -2.45 -11.46 3.70
C GLY A 3 -3.92 -11.06 3.63
N VAL A 4 -4.18 -9.76 3.80
CA VAL A 4 -5.47 -9.13 3.51
C VAL A 4 -5.21 -7.88 2.67
N TRP A 5 -6.08 -7.60 1.71
CA TRP A 5 -5.99 -6.36 0.95
C TRP A 5 -6.24 -5.16 1.86
N SER A 6 -5.36 -4.17 1.78
CA SER A 6 -5.55 -2.87 2.41
C SER A 6 -6.79 -2.18 1.84
N ASP A 7 -7.29 -1.18 2.58
CA ASP A 7 -8.16 -0.18 1.97
C ASP A 7 -7.42 0.53 0.82
N TRP A 8 -8.19 1.16 -0.06
CA TRP A 8 -7.61 2.02 -1.09
C TRP A 8 -6.84 3.16 -0.44
N SER A 9 -5.62 3.41 -0.93
CA SER A 9 -4.89 4.62 -0.62
C SER A 9 -5.69 5.85 -1.05
N ASP A 10 -5.34 6.99 -0.47
CA ASP A 10 -5.72 8.27 -1.04
C ASP A 10 -5.25 8.37 -2.49
N TRP A 11 -5.95 9.18 -3.26
CA TRP A 11 -5.52 9.50 -4.62
C TRP A 11 -4.19 10.25 -4.58
N GLY A 12 -3.22 9.74 -5.33
CA GLY A 12 -1.96 10.42 -5.58
C GLY A 12 -2.15 11.73 -6.34
N LEU A 13 -1.05 12.49 -6.42
CA LEU A 13 -1.00 13.70 -7.22
C LEU A 13 -1.17 13.38 -8.70
N CYS A 14 -1.67 14.36 -9.45
CA CYS A 14 -1.71 14.31 -10.89
C CYS A 14 -0.28 14.29 -11.46
N HIS A 15 0.01 13.28 -12.28
CA HIS A 15 1.29 13.13 -12.96
C HIS A 15 1.08 12.87 -14.47
N PRO A 16 1.71 13.65 -15.36
CA PRO A 16 2.42 14.90 -15.08
C PRO A 16 1.52 15.98 -14.44
N PRO A 17 2.06 16.98 -13.72
CA PRO A 17 1.26 18.00 -13.04
C PRO A 17 0.64 19.03 -14.00
N CYS A 18 1.14 19.13 -15.23
CA CYS A 18 0.67 20.01 -16.28
C CYS A 18 0.59 19.24 -17.61
N GLY A 19 -0.11 19.81 -18.59
CA GLY A 19 -0.22 19.26 -19.93
C GLY A 19 -1.22 18.10 -20.05
N GLU A 20 -1.28 17.54 -21.26
CA GLU A 20 -2.18 16.44 -21.57
C GLU A 20 -1.70 15.11 -20.95
N GLY A 21 -2.63 14.18 -20.76
CA GLY A 21 -2.33 12.85 -20.23
C GLY A 21 -2.09 12.82 -18.71
N SER A 22 -2.32 13.93 -18.02
CA SER A 22 -2.25 13.98 -16.56
C SER A 22 -3.27 13.06 -15.90
N SER A 23 -2.76 12.12 -15.10
CA SER A 23 -3.57 11.14 -14.39
C SER A 23 -3.15 11.04 -12.93
N ARG A 24 -4.09 10.66 -12.08
CA ARG A 24 -3.84 10.31 -10.69
C ARG A 24 -4.07 8.82 -10.53
N SER A 25 -3.31 8.20 -9.63
CA SER A 25 -3.49 6.81 -9.27
C SER A 25 -3.75 6.65 -7.79
N ARG A 26 -4.41 5.55 -7.43
CA ARG A 26 -4.49 5.05 -6.06
C ARG A 26 -4.17 3.56 -6.07
N SER A 27 -3.70 3.03 -4.95
CA SER A 27 -3.37 1.61 -4.85
C SER A 27 -3.98 0.98 -3.61
N ARG A 28 -4.18 -0.33 -3.68
CA ARG A 28 -4.32 -1.18 -2.50
C ARG A 28 -3.24 -2.24 -2.59
N VAL A 29 -2.74 -2.67 -1.44
CA VAL A 29 -1.65 -3.63 -1.33
C VAL A 29 -2.09 -4.81 -0.49
N CYS A 30 -1.59 -6.00 -0.81
CA CYS A 30 -1.72 -7.16 0.04
C CYS A 30 -0.87 -6.92 1.29
N GLU A 31 -1.51 -6.74 2.45
CA GLU A 31 -0.81 -6.51 3.72
C GLU A 31 -0.71 -7.80 4.54
N PRO A 32 0.45 -8.04 5.19
CA PRO A 32 0.65 -9.20 6.04
C PRO A 32 -0.21 -9.11 7.32
N VAL A 33 -0.92 -10.18 7.64
CA VAL A 33 -1.58 -10.30 8.95
C VAL A 33 -0.55 -10.82 9.96
N TYR A 34 -0.02 -9.93 10.79
CA TYR A 34 0.89 -10.32 11.85
C TYR A 34 0.13 -10.90 13.05
N PRO A 35 0.50 -12.11 13.52
CA PRO A 35 0.03 -12.62 14.81
C PRO A 35 0.33 -11.62 15.94
N LYS A 36 -0.55 -11.58 16.94
CA LYS A 36 -0.25 -10.88 18.20
C LYS A 36 0.81 -11.67 18.96
N TYR A 37 2.07 -11.50 18.59
CA TYR A 37 3.17 -12.08 19.33
C TYR A 37 3.26 -11.40 20.70
N PRO A 38 3.41 -12.16 21.79
CA PRO A 38 3.67 -11.57 23.08
C PRO A 38 4.97 -10.78 23.00
N GLY A 39 4.94 -9.51 23.41
CA GLY A 39 6.17 -8.74 23.58
C GLY A 39 7.11 -9.49 24.51
N LEU A 40 8.41 -9.52 24.19
CA LEU A 40 9.39 -10.20 25.02
C LEU A 40 9.43 -9.54 26.41
N ARG A 41 8.89 -10.23 27.42
CA ARG A 41 9.12 -9.90 28.83
C ARG A 41 10.51 -10.44 29.21
N GLY A 42 11.53 -9.61 29.00
CA GLY A 42 12.83 -9.85 29.63
C GLY A 42 12.70 -9.77 31.15
N ILE A 43 13.53 -10.51 31.88
CA ILE A 43 13.53 -10.57 33.35
C ILE A 43 13.78 -9.18 33.99
N LEU A 44 14.40 -8.25 33.24
CA LEU A 44 14.88 -6.96 33.76
C LEU A 44 14.30 -5.71 33.08
N LYS A 45 13.68 -5.81 31.89
CA LYS A 45 13.08 -4.66 31.19
C LYS A 45 12.12 -5.09 30.09
N GLN A 46 11.01 -4.38 29.95
CA GLN A 46 10.15 -4.49 28.78
C GLN A 46 10.81 -3.74 27.62
N VAL A 47 11.08 -4.45 26.53
CA VAL A 47 11.70 -3.90 25.33
C VAL A 47 10.70 -3.96 24.19
N ASN A 48 10.57 -2.88 23.44
CA ASN A 48 9.76 -2.88 22.23
C ASN A 48 10.50 -3.65 21.14
N VAL A 49 9.85 -4.69 20.61
CA VAL A 49 10.38 -5.51 19.53
C VAL A 49 9.52 -5.27 18.30
N SER A 50 10.17 -4.97 17.17
CA SER A 50 9.53 -4.74 15.88
C SER A 50 9.89 -5.86 14.90
N PHE A 51 8.97 -6.18 13.99
CA PHE A 51 9.26 -7.08 12.87
C PHE A 51 10.06 -6.35 11.79
N SER A 52 10.99 -7.05 11.16
CA SER A 52 11.83 -6.52 10.07
C SER A 52 11.95 -7.56 8.94
N GLY A 53 11.83 -7.11 7.70
CA GLY A 53 11.98 -7.94 6.49
C GLY A 53 10.83 -7.75 5.51
N TYR A 54 10.88 -8.50 4.41
CA TYR A 54 9.86 -8.53 3.37
C TYR A 54 9.16 -9.89 3.41
N PRO A 55 7.97 -10.00 4.02
CA PRO A 55 7.29 -11.28 4.15
C PRO A 55 6.70 -11.73 2.81
N ILE A 56 6.78 -13.04 2.53
CA ILE A 56 6.07 -13.65 1.41
C ILE A 56 4.64 -13.97 1.87
N ILE A 57 3.68 -13.24 1.33
CA ILE A 57 2.26 -13.31 1.69
C ILE A 57 1.39 -13.57 0.47
N GLU A 58 0.25 -14.19 0.72
CA GLU A 58 -0.72 -14.57 -0.29
C GLU A 58 -2.07 -13.93 0.07
N CYS A 59 -2.63 -13.17 -0.86
CA CYS A 59 -3.98 -12.64 -0.83
C CYS A 59 -4.84 -13.30 -1.92
N ASP A 60 -6.17 -13.25 -1.73
CA ASP A 60 -7.11 -13.65 -2.77
C ASP A 60 -6.95 -12.75 -4.00
N GLU A 61 -7.10 -13.34 -5.19
CA GLU A 61 -7.00 -12.62 -6.47
C GLU A 61 -8.07 -11.53 -6.56
N LEU A 62 -7.64 -10.30 -6.86
CA LEU A 62 -8.53 -9.17 -7.16
C LEU A 62 -8.15 -8.57 -8.50
N GLU A 63 -9.06 -8.66 -9.47
CA GLU A 63 -8.86 -8.11 -10.82
C GLU A 63 -7.59 -8.65 -11.52
N GLY A 64 -7.22 -9.91 -11.24
CA GLY A 64 -6.02 -10.54 -11.78
C GLY A 64 -4.73 -10.27 -10.99
N GLU A 65 -4.79 -9.44 -9.95
CA GLU A 65 -3.64 -9.09 -9.13
C GLU A 65 -3.66 -9.81 -7.77
N HIS A 66 -2.45 -10.11 -7.26
CA HIS A 66 -2.25 -10.83 -5.99
C HIS A 66 -1.41 -10.05 -4.97
N GLU A 67 -0.70 -9.00 -5.40
CA GLU A 67 0.21 -8.22 -4.54
C GLU A 67 -0.21 -6.76 -4.44
N THR A 68 -0.37 -6.08 -5.58
CA THR A 68 -0.73 -4.66 -5.62
C THR A 68 -1.72 -4.43 -6.73
N LEU A 69 -2.84 -3.78 -6.42
CA LEU A 69 -3.78 -3.32 -7.43
C LEU A 69 -3.75 -1.81 -7.50
N GLN A 70 -3.66 -1.27 -8.72
CA GLN A 70 -3.60 0.15 -8.98
C GLN A 70 -4.75 0.60 -9.87
N GLU A 71 -5.41 1.68 -9.48
CA GLU A 71 -6.46 2.32 -10.26
C GLU A 71 -6.00 3.68 -10.76
N TYR A 72 -6.34 4.01 -12.00
CA TYR A 72 -5.98 5.27 -12.65
C TYR A 72 -7.21 6.07 -13.03
N ARG A 73 -7.16 7.38 -12.82
CA ARG A 73 -8.20 8.31 -13.28
C ARG A 73 -7.59 9.58 -13.88
N PRO A 74 -8.15 10.11 -14.97
CA PRO A 74 -7.68 11.34 -15.56
C PRO A 74 -7.92 12.53 -14.63
N CYS A 75 -6.98 13.46 -14.60
CA CYS A 75 -7.13 14.73 -13.91
C CYS A 75 -7.92 15.72 -14.78
N GLN A 76 -8.75 16.56 -14.16
CA GLN A 76 -9.59 17.52 -14.85
C GLN A 76 -8.99 18.92 -14.77
N HIS A 77 -9.18 19.71 -15.82
CA HIS A 77 -8.74 21.12 -15.90
C HIS A 77 -7.25 21.31 -15.62
N VAL A 78 -6.42 20.41 -16.14
CA VAL A 78 -4.97 20.44 -15.95
C VAL A 78 -4.40 21.64 -16.72
N PRO A 79 -3.57 22.49 -16.07
CA PRO A 79 -3.00 23.66 -16.74
C PRO A 79 -2.00 23.23 -17.83
N PRO A 80 -1.82 24.05 -18.88
CA PRO A 80 -0.73 23.83 -19.83
C PRO A 80 0.63 23.90 -19.12
N CYS A 81 1.62 23.19 -19.64
CA CYS A 81 3.00 23.39 -19.23
C CYS A 81 3.55 24.64 -19.96
N ASP A 82 4.30 25.46 -19.24
CA ASP A 82 5.02 26.63 -19.77
C ASP A 82 6.27 26.24 -20.58
#